data_AF-A0A1F8TA41-F1
#
_entry.id   AF-A0A1F8TA41-F1
#
_cell.length_a   1.000
_cell.length_b   1.000
_cell.length_c   1.000
_cell.angle_alpha   90.00
_cell.angle_beta   90.00
_cell.angle_gamma   90.00
#
_symmetry.space_group_name_H-M   'P 1'
#
loop_
_entity.id
_entity.type
_entity.pdbx_description
1 polymer ?
#
loop_
_entity_poly.entity_id
_entity_poly.type
_entity_poly.pdbx_seq_one_letter_code
_entity_poly.pdbx_strand_id
1 'polypeptide(L)'
;MTVTAPTGYAIEEVTLYDAPDDVVRPFVELAWVIEEEAVPEDPRRPFEATASRMRMRTSLGEQRRWAAWTPDRELAGQVVLGRNTQDNLHIRDMWVAVHPGHRQRGLGHALFAKALDAIGEGEGLVVQTWTNGRVPEGERFAESVGVKPGLRMRSSQLDLASIDRKLIAEWSALDPEGYRLEWVDSMETPDRLMPNVITAYHTMNTMPREGL
;
A
#
# COMPACT_ATOMS: atom_id res chain seq x y z
N MET A 1 21.29 13.71 5.29
CA MET A 1 21.28 14.31 6.66
C MET A 1 20.92 13.19 7.60
N THR A 2 21.78 12.80 8.53
CA THR A 2 21.45 11.72 9.48
C THR A 2 20.35 12.20 10.42
N VAL A 3 19.09 11.92 10.10
CA VAL A 3 17.98 12.29 10.96
C VAL A 3 17.92 11.31 12.12
N THR A 4 18.22 11.81 13.31
CA THR A 4 18.04 11.05 14.56
C THR A 4 16.56 10.93 14.87
N ALA A 5 16.16 9.81 15.49
CA ALA A 5 14.80 9.63 15.98
C ALA A 5 14.42 10.80 16.93
N PRO A 6 13.19 11.34 16.87
CA PRO A 6 12.76 12.36 17.81
C PRO A 6 12.82 11.85 19.25
N THR A 7 12.99 12.75 20.21
CA THR A 7 13.03 12.40 21.63
C THR A 7 11.81 11.53 22.02
N GLY A 8 12.08 10.43 22.73
CA GLY A 8 11.06 9.47 23.14
C GLY A 8 10.74 8.39 22.10
N TYR A 9 11.53 8.25 21.04
CA TYR A 9 11.37 7.16 20.07
C TYR A 9 12.69 6.48 19.73
N ALA A 10 12.62 5.18 19.46
CA ALA A 10 13.69 4.40 18.85
C ALA A 10 13.24 3.94 17.46
N ILE A 11 14.08 4.15 16.43
CA ILE A 11 13.82 3.67 15.06
C ILE A 11 14.77 2.52 14.75
N GLU A 12 14.22 1.35 14.46
CA GLU A 12 14.98 0.13 14.15
C GLU A 12 14.51 -0.52 12.85
N GLU A 13 15.42 -1.17 12.13
CA GLU A 13 15.07 -1.99 10.96
C GLU A 13 14.47 -3.31 11.43
N VAL A 14 13.38 -3.74 10.81
CA VAL A 14 12.63 -4.93 11.22
C VAL A 14 12.33 -5.84 10.02
N THR A 15 12.34 -7.14 10.27
CA THR A 15 11.96 -8.17 9.28
C THR A 15 10.77 -8.95 9.81
N LEU A 16 9.69 -9.02 9.03
CA LEU A 16 8.44 -9.65 9.45
C LEU A 16 8.15 -10.99 8.76
N TYR A 17 8.91 -11.36 7.72
CA TYR A 17 8.61 -12.50 6.85
C TYR A 17 8.37 -13.82 7.59
N ASP A 18 9.23 -14.14 8.55
CA ASP A 18 9.15 -15.36 9.37
C ASP A 18 8.89 -15.02 10.85
N ALA A 19 8.46 -13.78 11.14
CA ALA A 19 8.28 -13.32 12.51
C ALA A 19 7.04 -13.97 13.15
N PRO A 20 7.11 -14.36 14.44
CA PRO A 20 5.96 -14.91 15.16
C PRO A 20 4.85 -13.85 15.35
N ASP A 21 3.63 -14.31 15.69
CA ASP A 21 2.45 -13.45 15.74
C ASP A 21 2.54 -12.32 16.77
N ASP A 22 3.21 -12.54 17.89
CA ASP A 22 3.45 -11.51 18.91
C ASP A 22 4.32 -10.36 18.37
N VAL A 23 5.31 -10.64 17.52
CA VAL A 23 6.14 -9.63 16.85
C VAL A 23 5.38 -8.91 15.74
N VAL A 24 4.51 -9.61 15.00
CA VAL A 24 3.72 -9.04 13.90
C VAL A 24 2.54 -8.21 14.40
N ARG A 25 2.02 -8.51 15.59
CA ARG A 25 0.78 -7.91 16.13
C ARG A 25 0.77 -6.39 16.21
N PRO A 26 1.81 -5.71 16.73
CA PRO A 26 1.82 -4.24 16.74
C PRO A 26 1.69 -3.63 15.33
N PHE A 27 2.23 -4.29 14.31
CA PHE A 27 2.14 -3.82 12.92
C PHE A 27 0.74 -4.00 12.34
N VAL A 28 0.06 -5.09 12.70
CA VAL A 28 -1.35 -5.33 12.33
C VAL A 28 -2.26 -4.32 13.02
N GLU A 29 -2.04 -4.07 14.31
CA GLU A 29 -2.80 -3.07 15.07
C GLU A 29 -2.61 -1.66 14.50
N LEU A 30 -1.38 -1.27 14.17
CA LEU A 30 -1.13 -0.01 13.48
C LEU A 30 -1.85 0.04 12.12
N ALA A 31 -1.81 -1.05 11.34
CA ALA A 31 -2.49 -1.09 10.05
C ALA A 31 -4.01 -0.92 10.20
N TRP A 32 -4.63 -1.54 11.21
CA TRP A 32 -6.05 -1.35 11.51
C TRP A 32 -6.36 0.09 11.90
N VAL A 33 -5.58 0.71 12.76
CA VAL A 33 -5.81 2.11 13.16
C VAL A 33 -5.75 3.06 11.95
N ILE A 34 -4.78 2.85 11.04
CA ILE A 34 -4.65 3.66 9.83
C ILE A 34 -5.80 3.40 8.84
N GLU A 35 -6.23 2.15 8.71
CA GLU A 35 -7.34 1.77 7.83
C GLU A 35 -8.68 2.29 8.37
N GLU A 36 -8.95 2.16 9.66
CA GLU A 36 -10.17 2.68 10.31
C GLU A 36 -10.29 4.19 10.22
N GLU A 37 -9.17 4.92 10.29
CA GLU A 37 -9.18 6.35 10.03
C GLU A 37 -9.50 6.66 8.57
N ALA A 38 -8.89 5.93 7.64
CA ALA A 38 -9.03 6.19 6.22
C ALA A 38 -10.41 5.77 5.70
N VAL A 39 -10.99 4.67 6.17
CA VAL A 39 -12.24 4.05 5.71
C VAL A 39 -13.00 3.43 6.90
N PRO A 40 -13.55 4.25 7.83
CA PRO A 40 -14.25 3.76 9.03
C PRO A 40 -15.48 2.92 8.73
N GLU A 41 -16.00 2.98 7.50
CA GLU A 41 -17.15 2.20 7.05
C GLU A 41 -16.80 0.74 6.75
N ASP A 42 -15.53 0.44 6.45
CA ASP A 42 -15.09 -0.92 6.15
C ASP A 42 -14.82 -1.70 7.44
N PRO A 43 -15.24 -2.99 7.51
CA PRO A 43 -14.98 -3.80 8.68
C PRO A 43 -13.48 -4.10 8.80
N ARG A 44 -13.01 -4.14 10.05
CA ARG A 44 -11.62 -4.52 10.36
C ARG A 44 -11.29 -5.87 9.74
N ARG A 45 -10.22 -5.91 8.95
CA ARG A 45 -9.72 -7.15 8.34
C ARG A 45 -9.27 -8.15 9.42
N PRO A 46 -9.48 -9.46 9.21
CA PRO A 46 -8.95 -10.49 10.12
C PRO A 46 -7.45 -10.36 10.34
N PHE A 47 -6.99 -10.76 11.53
CA PHE A 47 -5.58 -10.70 11.91
C PHE A 47 -4.72 -11.50 10.92
N GLU A 48 -5.14 -12.73 10.60
CA GLU A 48 -4.42 -13.68 9.77
C GLU A 48 -4.23 -13.15 8.34
N ALA A 49 -5.24 -12.48 7.79
CA ALA A 49 -5.18 -11.86 6.47
C ALA A 49 -4.19 -10.69 6.46
N THR A 50 -4.23 -9.84 7.50
CA THR A 50 -3.35 -8.67 7.61
C THR A 50 -1.89 -9.09 7.88
N ALA A 51 -1.70 -10.07 8.77
CA ALA A 51 -0.41 -10.66 9.09
C ALA A 51 0.21 -11.36 7.87
N SER A 52 -0.58 -12.11 7.08
CA SER A 52 -0.14 -12.71 5.82
C SER A 52 0.42 -11.67 4.85
N ARG A 53 -0.22 -10.49 4.74
CA ARG A 53 0.28 -9.40 3.90
C ARG A 53 1.61 -8.83 4.41
N MET A 54 1.83 -8.76 5.72
CA MET A 54 3.12 -8.34 6.31
C MET A 54 4.24 -9.35 6.07
N ARG A 55 3.88 -10.64 5.96
CA ARG A 55 4.81 -11.77 5.75
C ARG A 55 5.08 -12.08 4.28
N MET A 56 4.33 -11.48 3.36
CA MET A 56 4.40 -11.77 1.93
C MET A 56 5.81 -11.51 1.37
N ARG A 57 6.37 -12.52 0.71
CA ARG A 57 7.59 -12.41 -0.09
C ARG A 57 7.22 -12.44 -1.57
N THR A 58 7.89 -11.62 -2.37
CA THR A 58 7.79 -11.65 -3.83
C THR A 58 9.17 -11.83 -4.43
N SER A 59 9.29 -12.59 -5.52
CA SER A 59 10.52 -12.69 -6.31
C SER A 59 10.73 -11.50 -7.24
N LEU A 60 9.72 -10.63 -7.37
CA LEU A 60 9.73 -9.46 -8.25
C LEU A 60 10.39 -8.22 -7.62
N GLY A 61 10.68 -8.26 -6.32
CA GLY A 61 11.18 -7.09 -5.63
C GLY A 61 11.69 -7.37 -4.21
N GLU A 62 12.28 -6.34 -3.63
CA GLU A 62 12.78 -6.34 -2.26
C GLU A 62 12.03 -5.28 -1.45
N GLN A 63 11.76 -5.58 -0.17
CA GLN A 63 11.20 -4.63 0.79
C GLN A 63 12.07 -4.54 2.03
N ARG A 64 12.29 -3.31 2.50
CA ARG A 64 12.89 -2.98 3.79
C ARG A 64 11.90 -2.20 4.63
N ARG A 65 11.92 -2.42 5.94
CA ARG A 65 10.98 -1.81 6.88
C ARG A 65 11.71 -1.27 8.09
N TRP A 66 11.34 -0.07 8.51
CA TRP A 66 11.76 0.50 9.78
C TRP A 66 10.55 0.79 10.64
N ALA A 67 10.67 0.47 11.93
CA ALA A 67 9.64 0.66 12.94
C ALA A 67 10.10 1.70 13.95
N ALA A 68 9.21 2.59 14.34
CA ALA A 68 9.41 3.54 15.42
C ALA A 68 8.67 3.08 16.67
N TRP A 69 9.40 2.90 17.76
CA TRP A 69 8.89 2.40 19.04
C TRP A 69 8.95 3.48 20.12
N THR A 70 7.96 3.50 21.00
CA THR A 70 7.99 4.27 22.25
C THR A 70 8.95 3.61 23.27
N PRO A 71 9.28 4.27 24.41
CA PRO A 71 10.08 3.65 25.46
C PRO A 71 9.42 2.39 26.04
N ASP A 72 8.09 2.36 26.04
CA ASP A 72 7.26 1.23 26.51
C ASP A 72 7.06 0.14 25.43
N ARG A 73 7.79 0.21 24.31
CA ARG A 73 7.72 -0.73 23.18
C ARG A 73 6.37 -0.79 22.46
N GLU A 74 5.62 0.30 22.47
CA GLU A 74 4.45 0.47 21.59
C GLU A 74 4.89 0.95 20.19
N LEU A 75 4.27 0.43 19.14
CA LEU A 75 4.59 0.83 17.77
C LEU A 75 3.94 2.18 17.43
N ALA A 76 4.75 3.23 17.40
CA ALA A 76 4.31 4.60 17.12
C ALA A 76 4.21 4.93 15.62
N GLY A 77 4.91 4.17 14.77
CA GLY A 77 4.90 4.35 13.33
C GLY A 77 5.85 3.43 12.61
N GLN A 78 5.84 3.48 11.29
CA GLN A 78 6.73 2.71 10.44
C GLN A 78 6.94 3.36 9.07
N VAL A 79 7.99 2.94 8.39
CA VAL A 79 8.17 3.18 6.96
C VAL A 79 8.55 1.89 6.25
N VAL A 80 8.00 1.69 5.07
CA VAL A 80 8.35 0.58 4.16
C VAL A 80 8.93 1.19 2.89
N LEU A 81 10.07 0.65 2.47
CA LEU A 81 10.73 0.96 1.20
C LEU A 81 10.75 -0.29 0.33
N GLY A 82 10.10 -0.23 -0.82
CA GLY A 82 10.08 -1.27 -1.84
C GLY A 82 10.89 -0.88 -3.06
N ARG A 83 11.50 -1.87 -3.72
CA ARG A 83 12.01 -1.74 -5.09
C ARG A 83 11.71 -2.99 -5.90
N ASN A 84 11.48 -2.81 -7.19
CA ASN A 84 11.45 -3.92 -8.14
C ASN A 84 12.90 -4.33 -8.50
N THR A 85 13.13 -5.62 -8.76
CA THR A 85 14.45 -6.18 -9.10
C THR A 85 14.56 -6.64 -10.55
N GLN A 86 13.48 -6.60 -11.30
CA GLN A 86 13.39 -7.09 -12.69
C GLN A 86 13.07 -5.98 -13.68
N ASP A 87 12.15 -5.09 -13.35
CA ASP A 87 11.74 -3.94 -14.15
C ASP A 87 11.71 -2.66 -13.30
N ASN A 88 11.43 -1.51 -13.94
CA ASN A 88 11.24 -0.22 -13.26
C ASN A 88 12.32 0.08 -12.20
N LEU A 89 13.58 -0.29 -12.49
CA LEU A 89 14.68 -0.31 -11.52
C LEU A 89 15.01 1.07 -10.94
N HIS A 90 14.54 2.13 -11.60
CA HIS A 90 14.68 3.52 -11.18
C HIS A 90 13.61 3.96 -10.16
N ILE A 91 12.57 3.15 -9.91
CA ILE A 91 11.46 3.49 -9.01
C ILE A 91 11.68 2.89 -7.61
N ARG A 92 11.30 3.66 -6.59
CA ARG A 92 11.21 3.23 -5.19
C ARG A 92 9.81 3.53 -4.66
N ASP A 93 9.14 2.52 -4.14
CA ASP A 93 7.86 2.69 -3.45
C ASP A 93 8.13 2.96 -1.97
N MET A 94 7.59 4.06 -1.46
CA MET A 94 7.72 4.40 -0.04
C MET A 94 6.35 4.57 0.60
N TRP A 95 6.12 3.90 1.73
CA TRP A 95 4.94 4.06 2.55
C TRP A 95 5.36 4.45 3.96
N VAL A 96 5.00 5.67 4.39
CA VAL A 96 5.13 6.13 5.79
C VAL A 96 3.77 6.06 6.49
N ALA A 97 3.73 5.46 7.68
CA ALA A 97 2.56 5.43 8.53
C ALA A 97 2.93 5.84 9.96
N VAL A 98 2.17 6.75 10.54
CA VAL A 98 2.35 7.19 11.94
C VAL A 98 1.02 7.08 12.66
N HIS A 99 1.05 6.39 13.80
CA HIS A 99 -0.11 6.24 14.66
C HIS A 99 -0.69 7.63 15.00
N PRO A 100 -2.02 7.86 14.89
CA PRO A 100 -2.63 9.18 15.10
C PRO A 100 -2.19 9.86 16.40
N GLY A 101 -2.13 9.11 17.50
CA GLY A 101 -1.70 9.61 18.81
C GLY A 101 -0.23 10.06 18.90
N HIS A 102 0.60 9.73 17.91
CA HIS A 102 2.03 10.08 17.85
C HIS A 102 2.38 11.07 16.72
N ARG A 103 1.37 11.60 16.01
CA ARG A 103 1.57 12.58 14.94
C ARG A 103 2.06 13.93 15.46
N GLN A 104 2.55 14.76 14.54
CA GLN A 104 3.04 16.12 14.81
C GLN A 104 4.22 16.20 15.81
N ARG A 105 4.91 15.08 16.03
CA ARG A 105 6.12 14.98 16.89
C ARG A 105 7.41 14.76 16.09
N GLY A 106 7.38 15.06 14.79
CA GLY A 106 8.52 14.85 13.87
C GLY A 106 8.73 13.41 13.40
N LEU A 107 7.92 12.44 13.86
CA LEU A 107 8.15 11.02 13.57
C LEU A 107 8.07 10.66 12.09
N GLY A 108 7.10 11.23 11.36
CA GLY A 108 6.96 11.02 9.91
C GLY A 108 8.20 11.48 9.14
N HIS A 109 8.76 12.64 9.49
CA HIS A 109 9.99 13.16 8.88
C HIS A 109 11.19 12.26 9.18
N ALA A 110 11.32 11.77 10.42
CA ALA A 110 12.42 10.90 10.80
C ALA A 110 12.36 9.53 10.09
N LEU A 111 11.18 8.93 10.00
CA LEU A 111 10.96 7.69 9.25
C LEU A 111 11.24 7.89 7.76
N PHE A 112 10.71 8.95 7.16
CA PHE A 112 10.96 9.26 5.74
C PHE A 112 12.44 9.44 5.43
N ALA A 113 13.15 10.23 6.23
CA ALA A 113 14.59 10.42 6.09
C ALA A 113 15.36 9.09 6.25
N LYS A 114 14.97 8.24 7.21
CA LYS A 114 15.59 6.92 7.40
C LYS A 114 15.47 6.04 6.16
N ALA A 115 14.31 6.04 5.51
CA ALA A 115 14.10 5.29 4.29
C ALA A 115 14.82 5.92 3.09
N LEU A 116 14.90 7.25 2.99
CA LEU A 116 15.69 7.93 1.96
C LEU A 116 17.18 7.60 2.05
N ASP A 117 17.76 7.62 3.25
CA ASP A 117 19.17 7.25 3.47
C ASP A 117 19.47 5.81 2.98
N ALA A 118 18.46 4.93 2.96
CA ALA A 118 18.57 3.56 2.52
C ALA A 118 18.43 3.35 1.00
N ILE A 119 17.97 4.35 0.24
CA ILE A 119 17.84 4.28 -1.23
C ILE A 119 19.22 4.33 -1.90
N GLY A 120 20.19 5.02 -1.27
CA GLY A 120 21.52 5.26 -1.82
C GLY A 120 21.53 6.40 -2.87
N GLU A 121 22.69 6.63 -3.46
CA GLU A 121 22.89 7.61 -4.52
C GLU A 121 22.75 6.94 -5.90
N GLY A 122 22.13 7.62 -6.85
CA GLY A 122 21.97 7.16 -8.23
C GLY A 122 21.20 8.16 -9.07
N GLU A 123 21.64 8.38 -10.32
CA GLU A 123 20.92 9.27 -11.23
C GLU A 123 19.59 8.66 -11.67
N GLY A 124 18.57 9.50 -11.82
CA GLY A 124 17.25 9.10 -12.35
C GLY A 124 16.35 8.34 -11.38
N LEU A 125 16.70 8.26 -10.09
CA LEU A 125 15.84 7.62 -9.08
C LEU A 125 14.57 8.43 -8.82
N VAL A 126 13.43 7.74 -8.84
CA VAL A 126 12.11 8.30 -8.51
C VAL A 126 11.58 7.60 -7.27
N VAL A 127 11.27 8.37 -6.23
CA VAL A 127 10.56 7.88 -5.05
C VAL A 127 9.09 8.25 -5.19
N GLN A 128 8.22 7.25 -5.14
CA GLN A 128 6.78 7.46 -5.20
C GLN A 128 6.09 6.97 -3.92
N THR A 129 4.97 7.61 -3.62
CA THR A 129 4.09 7.28 -2.50
C THR A 129 2.66 7.59 -2.90
N TRP A 130 1.71 7.20 -2.05
CA TRP A 130 0.29 7.42 -2.29
C TRP A 130 -0.34 8.04 -1.06
N THR A 131 -1.23 8.99 -1.28
CA THR A 131 -2.10 9.56 -0.24
C THR A 131 -3.50 9.74 -0.81
N ASN A 132 -4.47 10.03 0.04
CA ASN A 132 -5.85 10.24 -0.37
C ASN A 132 -6.50 11.35 0.47
N GLY A 133 -7.55 11.96 -0.08
CA GLY A 133 -8.24 13.07 0.58
C GLY A 133 -9.02 12.69 1.85
N ARG A 134 -9.13 11.41 2.20
CA ARG A 134 -9.80 10.97 3.44
C ARG A 134 -8.89 11.12 4.67
N VAL A 135 -7.57 11.23 4.46
CA VAL A 135 -6.58 11.51 5.52
C VAL A 135 -5.77 12.75 5.13
N PRO A 136 -6.28 13.98 5.39
CA PRO A 136 -5.65 15.23 4.95
C PRO A 136 -4.22 15.42 5.46
N GLU A 137 -3.87 14.85 6.61
CA GLU A 137 -2.52 14.86 7.17
C GLU A 137 -1.49 14.22 6.23
N GLY A 138 -1.89 13.25 5.41
CA GLY A 138 -1.02 12.61 4.44
C GLY A 138 -0.60 13.55 3.31
N GLU A 139 -1.53 14.35 2.80
CA GLU A 139 -1.26 15.37 1.78
C GLU A 139 -0.34 16.48 2.33
N ARG A 140 -0.66 17.01 3.52
CA ARG A 140 0.18 18.02 4.18
C ARG A 140 1.60 17.51 4.45
N PHE A 141 1.74 16.23 4.83
CA PHE A 141 3.04 15.61 5.04
C PHE A 141 3.82 15.47 3.73
N ALA A 142 3.16 15.01 2.64
CA ALA A 142 3.78 14.91 1.34
C ALA A 142 4.32 16.27 0.85
N GLU A 143 3.52 17.33 0.98
CA GLU A 143 3.93 18.69 0.68
C GLU A 143 5.12 19.16 1.53
N SER A 144 5.10 18.87 2.85
CA SER A 144 6.15 19.31 3.76
C SER A 144 7.51 18.67 3.47
N VAL A 145 7.53 17.46 2.87
CA VAL A 145 8.77 16.77 2.45
C VAL A 145 9.09 16.99 0.97
N GLY A 146 8.35 17.86 0.27
CA GLY A 146 8.61 18.26 -1.11
C GLY A 146 8.15 17.26 -2.18
N VAL A 147 7.29 16.30 -1.82
CA VAL A 147 6.66 15.40 -2.80
C VAL A 147 5.70 16.22 -3.67
N LYS A 148 5.72 15.94 -4.98
CA LYS A 148 4.84 16.58 -5.96
C LYS A 148 3.75 15.60 -6.39
N PRO A 149 2.49 16.04 -6.59
CA PRO A 149 1.45 15.19 -7.16
C PRO A 149 1.86 14.67 -8.54
N GLY A 150 1.83 13.34 -8.73
CA GLY A 150 2.19 12.70 -10.00
C GLY A 150 0.99 12.16 -10.76
N LEU A 151 0.10 11.42 -10.09
CA LEU A 151 -1.09 10.84 -10.67
C LEU A 151 -2.29 11.06 -9.75
N ARG A 152 -3.39 11.57 -10.30
CA ARG A 152 -4.66 11.68 -9.59
C ARG A 152 -5.51 10.46 -9.90
N MET A 153 -5.98 9.78 -8.86
CA MET A 153 -6.87 8.63 -8.97
C MET A 153 -8.20 8.92 -8.27
N ARG A 154 -9.25 8.24 -8.71
CA ARG A 154 -10.57 8.25 -8.05
C ARG A 154 -10.84 6.88 -7.45
N SER A 155 -11.08 6.85 -6.14
CA SER A 155 -11.62 5.68 -5.46
C SER A 155 -13.15 5.77 -5.42
N SER A 156 -13.84 4.65 -5.66
CA SER A 156 -15.29 4.53 -5.54
C SER A 156 -15.60 3.34 -4.64
N GLN A 157 -16.53 3.50 -3.71
CA GLN A 157 -16.94 2.46 -2.76
C GLN A 157 -18.41 2.14 -3.00
N LEU A 158 -18.73 0.85 -3.04
CA LEU A 158 -20.08 0.34 -3.25
C LEU A 158 -20.55 -0.35 -1.98
N ASP A 159 -21.61 0.16 -1.36
CA ASP A 159 -22.29 -0.52 -0.27
C ASP A 159 -23.05 -1.73 -0.81
N LEU A 160 -22.58 -2.94 -0.47
CA LEU A 160 -23.19 -4.18 -0.94
C LEU A 160 -24.58 -4.41 -0.35
N ALA A 161 -24.92 -3.78 0.79
CA ALA A 161 -26.24 -3.86 1.39
C ALA A 161 -27.27 -3.00 0.62
N SER A 162 -26.82 -1.94 -0.05
CA SER A 162 -27.68 -1.07 -0.86
C SER A 162 -27.90 -1.56 -2.30
N ILE A 163 -27.26 -2.67 -2.70
CA ILE A 163 -27.38 -3.20 -4.06
C ILE A 163 -28.78 -3.81 -4.29
N ASP A 164 -29.41 -3.43 -5.40
CA ASP A 164 -30.61 -4.10 -5.90
C ASP A 164 -30.29 -5.52 -6.39
N ARG A 165 -30.64 -6.50 -5.55
CA ARG A 165 -30.40 -7.92 -5.84
C ARG A 165 -31.20 -8.44 -7.02
N LYS A 166 -32.33 -7.83 -7.35
CA LYS A 166 -33.12 -8.20 -8.53
C LYS A 166 -32.41 -7.77 -9.80
N LEU A 167 -31.86 -6.56 -9.83
CA LEU A 167 -31.08 -6.06 -10.95
C LEU A 167 -29.83 -6.93 -11.21
N ILE A 168 -29.12 -7.31 -10.15
CA ILE A 168 -27.97 -8.22 -10.27
C ILE A 168 -28.40 -9.57 -10.84
N ALA A 169 -29.50 -10.15 -10.36
CA ALA A 169 -30.00 -11.43 -10.88
C ALA A 169 -30.39 -11.34 -12.36
N GLU A 170 -31.03 -10.24 -12.78
CA GLU A 170 -31.37 -9.98 -14.18
C GLU A 170 -30.10 -9.90 -15.06
N TRP A 171 -29.09 -9.14 -14.64
CA TRP A 171 -27.85 -9.00 -15.40
C TRP A 171 -27.02 -10.27 -15.44
N SER A 172 -26.98 -11.03 -14.34
CA SER A 172 -26.27 -12.33 -14.29
C SER A 172 -26.92 -13.41 -15.16
N ALA A 173 -28.18 -13.23 -15.57
CA ALA A 173 -28.89 -14.14 -16.47
C ALA A 173 -28.69 -13.81 -17.96
N LEU A 174 -28.00 -12.70 -18.29
CA LEU A 174 -27.72 -12.35 -19.68
C LEU A 174 -26.74 -13.36 -20.30
N ASP A 175 -27.14 -13.96 -21.42
CA ASP A 175 -26.33 -14.88 -22.22
C ASP A 175 -26.28 -14.42 -23.69
N PRO A 176 -25.55 -13.32 -23.99
CA PRO A 176 -25.51 -12.77 -25.33
C PRO A 176 -24.83 -13.73 -26.31
N GLU A 177 -25.46 -13.94 -27.48
CA GLU A 177 -24.96 -14.84 -28.51
C GLU A 177 -23.53 -14.47 -28.94
N GLY A 178 -22.66 -15.48 -29.03
CA GLY A 178 -21.25 -15.32 -29.41
C GLY A 178 -20.31 -14.96 -28.25
N TYR A 179 -20.82 -14.79 -27.03
CA TYR A 179 -20.02 -14.53 -25.83
C TYR A 179 -20.15 -15.67 -24.82
N ARG A 180 -19.19 -15.74 -23.90
CA ARG A 180 -19.25 -16.58 -22.70
C ARG A 180 -18.54 -15.90 -21.55
N LEU A 181 -19.01 -16.15 -20.33
CA LEU A 181 -18.32 -15.75 -19.12
C LEU A 181 -17.34 -16.86 -18.69
N GLU A 182 -16.13 -16.46 -18.33
CA GLU A 182 -15.08 -17.35 -17.84
C GLU A 182 -14.53 -16.74 -16.55
N TRP A 183 -14.30 -17.59 -15.54
CA TRP A 183 -13.64 -17.15 -14.32
C TRP A 183 -12.13 -17.12 -14.55
N VAL A 184 -11.52 -15.97 -14.29
CA VAL A 184 -10.08 -15.77 -14.37
C VAL A 184 -9.62 -15.24 -13.02
N ASP A 185 -8.87 -16.05 -12.29
CA ASP A 185 -8.17 -15.63 -11.09
C ASP A 185 -6.67 -15.55 -11.37
N SER A 186 -6.01 -14.59 -10.74
CA SER A 186 -4.57 -14.38 -10.70
C SER A 186 -3.75 -15.62 -10.33
N MET A 187 -4.31 -16.58 -9.58
CA MET A 187 -3.62 -17.82 -9.20
C MET A 187 -3.91 -19.01 -10.11
N GLU A 188 -5.07 -19.04 -10.78
CA GLU A 188 -5.57 -20.21 -11.52
C GLU A 188 -6.14 -19.81 -12.89
N THR A 189 -5.45 -18.92 -13.62
CA THR A 189 -5.83 -18.59 -15.00
C THR A 189 -5.55 -19.79 -15.91
N PRO A 190 -6.54 -20.38 -16.59
CA PRO A 190 -6.30 -21.46 -17.55
C PRO A 190 -5.35 -21.03 -18.67
N ASP A 191 -4.40 -21.88 -19.06
CA ASP A 191 -3.40 -21.56 -20.10
C ASP A 191 -4.03 -21.03 -21.39
N ARG A 192 -5.17 -21.59 -21.80
CA ARG A 192 -5.92 -21.16 -23.01
C ARG A 192 -6.40 -19.70 -22.94
N LEU A 193 -6.55 -19.14 -21.73
CA LEU A 193 -6.99 -17.76 -21.50
C LEU A 193 -5.83 -16.81 -21.25
N MET A 194 -4.61 -17.32 -20.97
CA MET A 194 -3.45 -16.48 -20.68
C MET A 194 -3.13 -15.46 -21.79
N PRO A 195 -3.18 -15.80 -23.09
CA PRO A 195 -2.98 -14.80 -24.15
C PRO A 195 -3.99 -13.64 -24.09
N ASN A 196 -5.23 -13.92 -23.71
CA ASN A 196 -6.28 -12.91 -23.58
C ASN A 196 -6.01 -12.02 -22.37
N VAL A 197 -5.58 -12.61 -21.25
CA VAL A 197 -5.20 -11.86 -20.04
C VAL A 197 -4.03 -10.93 -20.35
N ILE A 198 -2.97 -11.43 -20.99
CA ILE A 198 -1.81 -10.62 -21.40
C ILE A 198 -2.25 -9.45 -22.29
N THR A 199 -3.12 -9.70 -23.28
CA THR A 199 -3.66 -8.65 -24.16
C THR A 199 -4.43 -7.59 -23.38
N ALA A 200 -5.27 -8.00 -22.42
CA ALA A 200 -6.02 -7.09 -21.57
C ALA A 200 -5.09 -6.22 -20.71
N TYR A 201 -4.07 -6.80 -20.07
CA TYR A 201 -3.07 -6.07 -19.30
C TYR A 201 -2.24 -5.09 -20.16
N HIS A 202 -1.84 -5.49 -21.37
CA HIS A 202 -1.16 -4.56 -22.29
C HIS A 202 -2.06 -3.38 -22.69
N THR A 203 -3.37 -3.61 -22.82
CA THR A 203 -4.31 -2.54 -23.11
C THR A 203 -4.36 -1.51 -21.97
N MET A 204 -4.21 -1.93 -20.71
CA MET A 204 -4.11 -0.98 -19.58
C MET A 204 -2.94 -0.02 -19.70
N ASN A 205 -1.81 -0.42 -20.30
CA ASN A 205 -0.69 0.49 -20.56
C ASN A 205 -1.03 1.59 -21.59
N THR A 206 -2.14 1.44 -22.31
CA THR A 206 -2.68 2.43 -23.25
C THR A 206 -3.77 3.30 -22.62
N MET A 207 -3.99 3.21 -21.30
CA MET A 207 -5.02 4.01 -20.62
C MET A 207 -4.83 5.51 -20.88
N PRO A 208 -5.91 6.27 -21.11
CA PRO A 208 -5.83 7.73 -21.26
C PRO A 208 -5.22 8.34 -20.00
N ARG A 209 -4.22 9.22 -20.19
CA ARG A 209 -3.66 10.02 -19.11
C ARG A 209 -4.35 11.37 -19.15
N GLU A 210 -5.18 11.67 -18.15
CA GLU A 210 -5.79 12.99 -18.05
C GLU A 210 -4.69 14.03 -17.77
N GLY A 211 -4.52 15.01 -18.67
CA GLY A 211 -3.77 16.24 -18.38
C GLY A 211 -2.25 16.13 -18.20
N LEU A 212 -1.56 15.27 -18.95
CA LEU A 212 -0.13 15.43 -19.23
C LEU A 212 0.09 16.26 -20.49
#